data_AF-A0A1G1BSJ6-F1
#
_entry.id   AF-A0A1G1BSJ6-F1
#
_cell.length_a   1.000
_cell.length_b   1.000
_cell.length_c   1.000
_cell.angle_alpha   90.00
_cell.angle_beta   90.00
_cell.angle_gamma   90.00
#
_symmetry.space_group_name_H-M   'P 1'
#
loop_
_entity.id
_entity.type
_entity.pdbx_description
1 polymer ?
#
loop_
_entity_poly.entity_id
_entity_poly.type
_entity_poly.pdbx_seq_one_letter_code
_entity_poly.pdbx_strand_id
1 'polypeptide(L)'
;MAEFTQNVVVADAQGLHARVAAVVVREANRFDARIRVRLGNREVDGKSILGLLVLGASRGAELTVTGQGVDAPDAVRRIADVLRPAGGRNGDVCASSPRLMAPLGVGAGLYAAR
;
A
#
# COMPACT_ATOMS: atom_id res chain seq x y z
N MET A 1 6.48 -11.70 14.33
CA MET A 1 6.09 -10.61 13.40
C MET A 1 5.83 -11.23 12.04
N ALA A 2 4.70 -10.93 11.41
CA ALA A 2 4.37 -11.48 10.10
C ALA A 2 5.12 -10.72 9.00
N GLU A 3 5.74 -11.44 8.09
CA GLU A 3 6.30 -10.92 6.84
C GLU A 3 5.44 -11.44 5.69
N PHE A 4 5.14 -10.56 4.74
CA PHE A 4 4.39 -10.89 3.54
C PHE A 4 5.13 -10.36 2.33
N THR A 5 5.33 -11.21 1.32
CA THR A 5 6.07 -10.86 0.11
C THR A 5 5.24 -11.21 -1.11
N GLN A 6 5.19 -10.28 -2.08
CA GLN A 6 4.46 -10.46 -3.33
C GLN A 6 5.26 -9.91 -4.51
N ASN A 7 5.30 -10.67 -5.60
CA ASN A 7 5.88 -10.23 -6.85
C ASN A 7 4.82 -9.53 -7.72
N VAL A 8 5.18 -8.39 -8.30
CA VAL A 8 4.30 -7.53 -9.09
C VAL A 8 5.04 -7.06 -10.32
N VAL A 9 4.37 -7.10 -11.47
CA VAL A 9 4.90 -6.56 -12.73
C VAL A 9 4.33 -5.15 -12.93
N VAL A 10 5.21 -4.18 -13.18
CA VAL A 10 4.80 -2.80 -13.47
C VAL A 10 4.08 -2.75 -14.82
N ALA A 11 2.77 -2.49 -14.82
CA ALA A 11 2.00 -2.46 -16.06
C ALA A 11 1.94 -1.06 -16.69
N ASP A 12 2.25 0.00 -15.94
CA ASP A 12 2.16 1.37 -16.43
C ASP A 12 3.14 1.64 -17.58
N ALA A 13 2.69 2.37 -18.60
CA ALA A 13 3.48 2.68 -19.78
C ALA A 13 4.70 3.57 -19.47
N GLN A 14 4.63 4.38 -18.41
CA GLN A 14 5.71 5.25 -17.96
C GLN A 14 6.54 4.62 -16.82
N GLY A 15 6.23 3.39 -16.42
CA GLY A 15 6.89 2.71 -15.31
C GLY A 15 6.58 3.34 -13.94
N LEU A 16 7.51 3.20 -13.00
CA LEU A 16 7.41 3.75 -11.65
C LEU A 16 7.90 5.21 -11.64
N HIS A 17 7.11 6.08 -12.26
CA HIS A 17 7.38 7.51 -12.35
C HIS A 17 6.81 8.29 -11.13
N ALA A 18 7.09 9.59 -11.05
CA ALA A 18 6.73 10.43 -9.90
C ALA A 18 5.26 10.37 -9.46
N ARG A 19 4.33 10.22 -10.41
CA ARG A 19 2.89 10.13 -10.09
C ARG A 19 2.57 8.84 -9.35
N VAL A 20 3.01 7.70 -9.88
CA VAL A 20 2.78 6.37 -9.29
C VAL A 20 3.53 6.28 -7.96
N ALA A 21 4.79 6.74 -7.90
CA ALA A 21 5.58 6.80 -6.68
C ALA A 21 4.86 7.59 -5.57
N ALA A 22 4.29 8.75 -5.89
CA ALA A 22 3.56 9.55 -4.93
C ALA A 22 2.26 8.88 -4.44
N VAL A 23 1.61 8.03 -5.24
CA VAL A 23 0.46 7.23 -4.81
C VAL A 23 0.92 6.08 -3.92
N VAL A 24 1.98 5.35 -4.32
CA VAL A 24 2.56 4.26 -3.51
C VAL A 24 2.97 4.76 -2.14
N VAL A 25 3.69 5.89 -2.04
CA VAL A 25 4.12 6.47 -0.76
C VAL A 25 2.92 6.90 0.08
N ARG A 26 1.90 7.48 -0.55
CA ARG A 26 0.67 7.87 0.17
C ARG A 26 -0.05 6.68 0.77
N GLU A 27 -0.20 5.59 0.02
CA GLU A 27 -0.81 4.37 0.53
C GLU A 27 0.08 3.68 1.56
N ALA A 28 1.40 3.59 1.32
CA ALA A 28 2.37 3.00 2.23
C ALA A 28 2.40 3.70 3.60
N ASN A 29 2.22 5.03 3.63
CA ASN A 29 2.16 5.80 4.88
C ASN A 29 0.85 5.62 5.67
N ARG A 30 -0.18 4.98 5.11
CA ARG A 30 -1.42 4.66 5.85
C ARG A 30 -1.26 3.44 6.76
N PHE A 31 -0.18 2.68 6.60
CA PHE A 31 0.08 1.46 7.36
C PHE A 31 1.28 1.62 8.28
N ASP A 32 1.22 1.02 9.46
CA ASP A 32 2.37 0.94 10.38
C ASP A 32 3.39 -0.10 9.93
N ALA A 33 3.00 -1.00 9.02
CA ALA A 33 3.89 -1.98 8.44
C ALA A 33 5.11 -1.33 7.75
N ARG A 34 6.27 -1.97 7.87
CA ARG A 34 7.47 -1.62 7.12
C ARG A 34 7.37 -2.22 5.73
N ILE A 35 7.51 -1.39 4.71
CA ILE A 35 7.27 -1.78 3.32
C ILE A 35 8.54 -1.56 2.54
N ARG A 36 8.97 -2.58 1.81
CA ARG A 36 10.20 -2.58 1.02
C ARG A 36 9.87 -2.98 -0.42
N VAL A 37 10.43 -2.27 -1.37
CA VAL A 37 10.25 -2.53 -2.79
C VAL A 37 11.61 -2.86 -3.38
N ARG A 38 11.70 -4.01 -4.04
CA ARG A 38 12.93 -4.51 -4.60
C ARG A 38 12.81 -4.69 -6.10
N LEU A 39 13.83 -4.25 -6.83
CA LEU A 39 14.01 -4.45 -8.26
C LEU A 39 15.37 -5.10 -8.49
N GLY A 40 15.38 -6.40 -8.81
CA GLY A 40 16.62 -7.18 -8.97
C GLY A 40 17.47 -7.18 -7.70
N ASN A 41 18.57 -6.42 -7.71
CA ASN A 41 19.51 -6.28 -6.59
C ASN A 41 19.35 -4.97 -5.79
N ARG A 42 18.46 -4.06 -6.21
CA ARG A 42 18.20 -2.80 -5.52
C ARG A 42 16.95 -2.93 -4.66
N GLU A 43 17.04 -2.50 -3.40
CA GLU A 43 15.91 -2.47 -2.46
C GLU A 43 15.79 -1.08 -1.88
N VAL A 44 14.56 -0.56 -1.82
CA VAL A 44 14.24 0.76 -1.28
C VAL A 44 13.04 0.69 -0.36
N ASP A 45 12.90 1.70 0.51
CA ASP A 45 11.73 1.84 1.37
C ASP A 45 10.52 2.33 0.55
N GLY A 46 9.40 1.62 0.67
CA GLY A 46 8.15 1.97 -0.01
C GLY A 46 7.51 3.28 0.47
N LYS A 47 7.93 3.79 1.63
CA LYS A 47 7.51 5.10 2.18
C LYS A 47 8.41 6.25 1.73
N SER A 48 9.53 5.97 1.07
CA SER A 48 10.45 6.99 0.57
C SER A 48 10.21 7.28 -0.91
N ILE A 49 9.62 8.44 -1.20
CA ILE A 49 9.37 8.88 -2.58
C ILE A 49 10.66 8.95 -3.40
N LEU A 50 11.76 9.41 -2.80
CA LEU A 50 13.06 9.49 -3.46
C LEU A 50 13.60 8.10 -3.78
N GLY A 51 13.48 7.14 -2.85
CA GLY A 51 13.91 5.76 -3.07
C GLY A 51 13.19 5.12 -4.25
N LEU A 52 11.86 5.29 -4.31
CA LEU A 52 11.05 4.78 -5.41
C LEU A 52 11.42 5.41 -6.76
N LEU A 53 11.64 6.73 -6.80
CA LEU A 53 12.07 7.44 -8.01
C LEU A 53 13.44 6.94 -8.50
N VAL A 54 14.39 6.71 -7.59
CA VAL A 54 15.74 6.21 -7.90
C VAL A 54 15.72 4.73 -8.31
N LEU A 55 14.76 3.94 -7.82
CA LEU A 55 14.58 2.55 -8.24
C LEU A 55 14.31 2.46 -9.74
N GLY A 56 13.57 3.44 -10.30
CA GLY A 56 13.45 3.64 -11.74
C GLY A 56 12.87 2.43 -12.49
N ALA A 57 11.90 1.74 -11.91
CA ALA A 57 11.34 0.52 -12.50
C ALA A 57 10.58 0.82 -13.79
N SER A 58 11.03 0.25 -14.92
CA SER A 58 10.39 0.41 -16.23
C SER A 58 9.13 -0.44 -16.35
N ARG A 59 8.33 -0.18 -17.39
CA ARG A 59 7.23 -1.06 -17.80
C ARG A 59 7.72 -2.50 -17.97
N GLY A 60 6.98 -3.46 -17.43
CA GLY A 60 7.32 -4.88 -17.48
C GLY A 60 8.37 -5.31 -16.46
N ALA A 61 8.88 -4.39 -15.64
CA ALA A 61 9.82 -4.75 -14.58
C ALA A 61 9.12 -5.57 -13.50
N GLU A 62 9.78 -6.65 -13.08
CA GLU A 62 9.38 -7.45 -11.93
C GLU A 62 9.88 -6.81 -10.63
N LEU A 63 8.93 -6.41 -9.80
CA LEU A 63 9.17 -5.86 -8.48
C LEU A 63 8.75 -6.87 -7.42
N THR A 64 9.54 -6.97 -6.36
CA THR A 64 9.18 -7.71 -5.16
C THR A 64 8.82 -6.70 -4.08
N VAL A 65 7.57 -6.75 -3.62
CA VAL A 65 7.07 -5.91 -2.53
C VAL A 65 7.00 -6.76 -1.27
N THR A 66 7.71 -6.34 -0.22
CA THR A 66 7.76 -7.03 1.07
C THR A 66 7.23 -6.11 2.16
N GLY A 67 6.21 -6.57 2.89
CA GLY A 67 5.65 -5.93 4.06
C GLY A 67 6.00 -6.69 5.34
N GLN A 68 6.31 -5.98 6.41
CA GLN A 68 6.55 -6.54 7.74
C GLN A 68 5.74 -5.78 8.78
N GLY A 69 4.90 -6.47 9.54
CA GLY A 69 4.03 -5.86 10.54
C GLY A 69 2.67 -6.53 10.61
N VAL A 70 1.78 -5.99 11.46
CA VAL A 70 0.41 -6.49 11.62
C VAL A 70 -0.42 -6.28 10.36
N ASP A 71 -0.23 -5.14 9.68
CA ASP A 71 -0.95 -4.79 8.45
C ASP A 71 -0.16 -5.13 7.17
N ALA A 72 0.91 -5.93 7.28
CA ALA A 72 1.73 -6.33 6.14
C ALA A 72 0.95 -6.88 4.94
N PRO A 73 -0.02 -7.81 5.10
CA PRO A 73 -0.75 -8.36 3.95
C PRO A 73 -1.59 -7.31 3.23
N ASP A 74 -2.30 -6.45 3.97
CA ASP A 74 -3.11 -5.39 3.37
C ASP A 74 -2.26 -4.31 2.70
N ALA A 75 -1.15 -3.92 3.33
CA ALA A 75 -0.22 -2.95 2.77
C ALA A 75 0.37 -3.41 1.43
N VAL A 76 0.87 -4.65 1.37
CA VAL A 76 1.46 -5.22 0.16
C VAL A 76 0.42 -5.33 -0.94
N ARG A 77 -0.80 -5.79 -0.62
CA ARG A 77 -1.90 -5.90 -1.59
C ARG A 77 -2.24 -4.55 -2.21
N ARG A 78 -2.41 -3.51 -1.38
CA ARG A 78 -2.74 -2.16 -1.86
C ARG A 78 -1.65 -1.57 -2.74
N ILE A 79 -0.39 -1.79 -2.40
CA ILE A 79 0.74 -1.32 -3.21
C ILE A 79 0.82 -2.07 -4.54
N ALA A 80 0.59 -3.39 -4.51
CA ALA A 80 0.53 -4.19 -5.73
C ALA A 80 -0.55 -3.70 -6.70
N ASP A 81 -1.73 -3.32 -6.19
CA ASP A 81 -2.81 -2.77 -6.99
C ASP A 81 -2.43 -1.44 -7.65
N VAL A 82 -1.73 -0.55 -6.95
CA VAL A 82 -1.24 0.72 -7.50
C VAL A 82 -0.20 0.49 -8.61
N LEU A 83 0.65 -0.53 -8.46
CA LEU A 83 1.71 -0.86 -9.42
C LEU A 83 1.21 -1.64 -10.65
N ARG A 84 0.05 -2.32 -10.52
CA ARG A 84 -0.62 -3.03 -11.61
C ARG A 84 -1.88 -2.25 -12.02
N PRO A 85 -1.76 -1.14 -12.77
CA PRO A 85 -2.95 -0.45 -13.27
C PRO A 85 -3.72 -1.38 -14.23
N ALA A 86 -4.82 -1.95 -13.76
CA ALA A 86 -5.92 -2.34 -14.63
C ALA A 86 -6.57 -1.04 -15.08
N GLY A 87 -6.58 -0.76 -16.39
CA GLY A 87 -6.88 0.56 -16.92
C GLY A 87 -8.14 1.20 -16.35
N GLY A 88 -8.00 2.44 -15.83
CA GLY A 88 -9.15 3.33 -15.63
C GLY A 88 -9.11 4.18 -14.35
N ARG A 89 -8.81 5.47 -14.52
CA ARG A 89 -9.22 6.61 -13.66
C ARG A 89 -8.70 6.62 -12.21
N ASN A 90 -7.52 7.21 -12.02
CA ASN A 90 -7.06 7.65 -10.71
C ASN A 90 -7.82 8.94 -10.29
N GLY A 91 -8.95 8.79 -9.58
CA GLY A 91 -9.79 9.90 -9.12
C GLY A 91 -10.55 9.71 -7.80
N ASP A 92 -10.58 8.51 -7.21
CA ASP A 92 -11.37 8.22 -6.01
C ASP A 92 -10.71 7.14 -5.14
N VAL A 93 -9.61 7.49 -4.46
CA VAL A 93 -9.14 6.66 -3.33
C VAL A 93 -10.03 6.96 -2.12
N CYS A 94 -11.25 6.42 -2.12
CA CYS A 94 -12.16 6.45 -0.97
C CYS A 94 -12.50 5.04 -0.43
N ALA A 95 -12.06 3.95 -1.08
CA ALA A 95 -12.41 2.57 -0.71
C ALA A 95 -11.36 1.83 0.15
N SER A 96 -10.71 2.51 1.08
CA SER A 96 -9.78 1.89 2.05
C SER A 96 -9.68 2.67 3.36
N SER A 97 -10.81 3.01 3.96
CA SER A 97 -10.84 3.31 5.41
C SER A 97 -10.85 1.98 6.16
N PRO A 98 -9.82 1.61 6.95
CA PRO A 98 -9.86 0.45 7.84
C PRO A 98 -10.64 0.81 9.12
N ARG A 99 -11.85 1.37 8.98
CA ARG A 99 -12.65 1.86 10.12
C ARG A 99 -13.54 0.77 10.74
N LEU A 100 -13.35 -0.50 10.42
CA LEU A 100 -14.24 -1.57 10.90
C LEU A 100 -13.50 -2.76 11.51
N MET A 101 -12.91 -2.54 12.68
CA MET A 101 -13.01 -3.49 13.79
C MET A 101 -13.06 -2.71 15.09
N ALA A 102 -14.25 -2.20 15.43
CA ALA A 102 -14.62 -1.95 16.80
C ALA A 102 -15.36 -3.19 17.33
N PRO A 103 -15.00 -3.76 18.49
CA PRO A 103 -15.79 -4.82 19.08
C PRO A 103 -17.14 -4.24 19.54
N LEU A 104 -18.24 -4.81 19.05
CA LEU A 104 -19.56 -4.60 19.63
C LEU A 104 -19.56 -5.18 21.05
N GLY A 105 -19.64 -4.29 22.05
CA GLY A 105 -19.72 -4.68 23.46
C GLY A 105 -20.42 -3.61 24.29
N VAL A 106 -21.75 -3.72 24.38
CA VAL A 106 -22.61 -3.55 25.58
C VAL A 106 -22.13 -2.55 26.66
N GLY A 107 -22.86 -1.54 27.11
CA GLY A 107 -24.23 -1.11 26.82
C GLY A 107 -24.54 0.19 27.58
N ALA A 108 -25.37 1.04 26.99
CA ALA A 108 -25.92 2.22 27.63
C ALA A 108 -27.42 1.99 27.86
N GLY A 109 -27.75 1.40 29.01
CA GLY A 109 -29.10 1.42 29.54
C GLY A 109 -29.38 2.80 30.12
N LEU A 110 -30.26 3.54 29.44
CA LEU A 110 -30.85 4.80 29.84
C LEU A 110 -31.38 4.74 31.28
N TYR A 111 -30.93 5.66 32.14
CA TYR A 111 -31.74 6.14 33.26
C TYR A 111 -32.29 7.52 32.88
N ALA A 112 -33.51 7.51 32.33
CA ALA A 112 -34.36 8.68 32.19
C ALA A 112 -35.59 8.45 33.08
N ALA A 113 -35.68 9.17 34.21
CA ALA A 113 -36.92 9.59 34.88
C ALA A 113 -36.63 10.14 36.28
N ARG A 114 -36.65 11.47 36.45
CA ARG A 114 -37.55 12.23 37.35
C ARG A 114 -37.16 13.69 37.40
#